data_AF-A0A958F4W7-F1
#
_entry.id   AF-A0A958F4W7-F1
#
_cell.length_a   1.000
_cell.length_b   1.000
_cell.length_c   1.000
_cell.angle_alpha   90.00
_cell.angle_beta   90.00
_cell.angle_gamma   90.00
#
_symmetry.space_group_name_H-M   'P 1'
#
loop_
_entity.id
_entity.type
_entity.pdbx_description
1 polymer ?
#
loop_
_entity_poly.entity_id
_entity_poly.type
_entity_poly.pdbx_seq_one_letter_code
_entity_poly.pdbx_strand_id
1 'polypeptide(L)'
;MKTNFLKSQKPFRFTFWTAIFGILLILGLYATFVRFYYGLGASTNLSDKFPWGLWIGFDVLCGVGLAAGGFTMAAMVYIFNIKRLKPIVRPAILTAFLGYLLVIVALLFDLGQPLRVWHPLIMWNPHSVMFEVGWCVTCYTTVLALEFSPVVFEKLRMEKPLRWIKNITVPLVILGVIFSTLHQSSLGSLFLIVPEKLYPLWYSSLLPVHFFVTAVAVGF
;
A
#
# COMPACT_ATOMS: atom_id res chain seq x y z
N MET A 1 -30.89 22.15 -20.74
CA MET A 1 -29.69 22.48 -21.54
C MET A 1 -28.52 21.61 -21.05
N LYS A 2 -28.54 20.33 -21.44
CA LYS A 2 -27.49 19.32 -21.21
C LYS A 2 -27.01 18.89 -22.59
N THR A 3 -25.79 18.34 -22.64
CA THR A 3 -25.05 17.75 -23.77
C THR A 3 -24.25 18.73 -24.63
N ASN A 4 -22.95 18.88 -24.30
CA ASN A 4 -21.86 19.19 -25.25
C ASN A 4 -20.43 19.06 -24.64
N PHE A 5 -20.20 18.18 -23.67
CA PHE A 5 -18.85 17.94 -23.09
C PHE A 5 -18.14 16.66 -23.59
N LEU A 6 -18.75 15.91 -24.51
CA LEU A 6 -18.18 14.66 -25.06
C LEU A 6 -17.75 14.85 -26.52
N LYS A 7 -16.83 15.77 -26.80
CA LYS A 7 -16.23 15.88 -28.14
C LYS A 7 -14.78 16.32 -28.11
N SER A 8 -13.88 15.33 -28.09
CA SER A 8 -12.66 15.22 -28.91
C SER A 8 -11.71 14.22 -28.25
N GLN A 9 -11.99 12.92 -28.40
CA GLN A 9 -10.96 11.90 -28.24
C GLN A 9 -10.05 12.05 -29.47
N LYS A 10 -8.90 12.71 -29.31
CA LYS A 10 -7.87 12.77 -30.36
C LYS A 10 -7.50 11.32 -30.73
N PRO A 11 -7.32 10.97 -32.02
CA PRO A 11 -6.86 9.63 -32.38
C PRO A 11 -5.52 9.36 -31.69
N PHE A 12 -5.36 8.13 -31.19
CA PHE A 12 -4.17 7.66 -30.48
C PHE A 12 -2.92 8.01 -31.29
N ARG A 13 -2.18 9.05 -30.89
CA ARG A 13 -0.97 9.47 -31.59
C ARG A 13 0.16 8.57 -31.15
N PHE A 14 0.61 7.69 -32.05
CA PHE A 14 1.83 6.92 -31.87
C PHE A 14 3.00 7.90 -31.69
N THR A 15 3.35 8.11 -30.44
CA THR A 15 4.43 8.98 -29.97
C THR A 15 5.56 8.07 -29.47
N PHE A 16 6.80 8.52 -29.51
CA PHE A 16 7.95 7.79 -28.93
C PHE A 16 7.65 7.23 -27.53
N TRP A 17 7.01 8.04 -26.66
CA TRP A 17 6.58 7.63 -25.33
C TRP A 17 5.51 6.52 -25.31
N THR A 18 4.58 6.51 -26.26
CA THR A 18 3.58 5.43 -26.36
C THR A 18 4.22 4.12 -26.83
N ALA A 19 5.27 4.19 -27.66
CA ALA A 19 6.02 3.01 -28.09
C ALA A 19 6.83 2.42 -26.93
N ILE A 20 7.54 3.26 -26.15
CA ILE A 20 8.24 2.82 -24.93
C ILE A 20 7.25 2.20 -23.95
N PHE A 21 6.11 2.86 -23.70
CA PHE A 21 5.08 2.33 -22.81
C PHE A 21 4.55 0.97 -23.29
N GLY A 22 4.31 0.81 -24.60
CA GLY A 22 3.92 -0.46 -25.20
C GLY A 22 4.97 -1.56 -25.00
N ILE A 23 6.26 -1.25 -25.18
CA ILE A 23 7.35 -2.20 -24.94
C ILE A 23 7.41 -2.60 -23.47
N LEU A 24 7.33 -1.64 -22.55
CA LEU A 24 7.31 -1.92 -21.11
C LEU A 24 6.11 -2.79 -20.71
N LEU A 25 4.93 -2.55 -21.30
CA LEU A 25 3.76 -3.40 -21.06
C LEU A 25 3.97 -4.83 -21.56
N ILE A 26 4.53 -5.01 -22.76
CA ILE A 26 4.82 -6.35 -23.29
C ILE A 26 5.83 -7.08 -22.41
N LEU A 27 6.90 -6.39 -21.98
CA LEU A 27 7.89 -6.96 -21.06
C LEU A 27 7.27 -7.31 -19.70
N GLY A 28 6.38 -6.47 -19.17
CA GLY A 28 5.66 -6.73 -17.93
C GLY A 28 4.70 -7.93 -18.03
N LEU A 29 4.00 -8.06 -19.15
CA LEU A 29 3.14 -9.23 -19.43
C LEU A 29 3.97 -10.51 -19.59
N TYR A 30 5.12 -10.42 -20.26
CA TYR A 30 6.06 -11.54 -20.34
C TYR A 30 6.58 -11.95 -18.96
N ALA A 31 7.02 -11.00 -18.13
CA ALA A 31 7.46 -11.27 -16.76
C ALA A 31 6.33 -11.89 -15.91
N THR A 32 5.09 -11.41 -16.07
CA THR A 32 3.90 -11.98 -15.44
C THR A 32 3.70 -13.43 -15.85
N PHE A 33 3.76 -13.73 -17.14
CA PHE A 33 3.66 -15.09 -17.65
C PHE A 33 4.76 -15.98 -17.07
N VAL A 34 6.02 -15.51 -17.08
CA VAL A 34 7.14 -16.28 -16.54
C VAL A 34 6.94 -16.58 -15.05
N ARG A 35 6.50 -15.59 -14.27
CA ARG A 35 6.29 -15.72 -12.83
C ARG A 35 5.20 -16.73 -12.47
N PHE A 36 4.07 -16.73 -13.18
CA PHE A 36 2.94 -17.63 -12.89
C PHE A 36 3.13 -19.04 -13.45
N TYR A 37 3.82 -19.20 -14.59
CA TYR A 37 4.03 -20.51 -15.22
C TYR A 37 5.29 -21.23 -14.73
N TYR A 38 6.43 -20.53 -14.62
CA TYR A 38 7.71 -21.13 -14.19
C TYR A 38 7.99 -20.94 -12.68
N GLY A 39 7.11 -20.24 -11.96
CA GLY A 39 7.19 -20.06 -10.51
C GLY A 39 8.18 -18.96 -10.07
N LEU A 40 8.42 -18.90 -8.76
CA LEU A 40 9.29 -17.89 -8.14
C LEU A 40 10.73 -18.03 -8.63
N GLY A 41 11.31 -19.22 -8.58
CA GLY A 41 12.74 -19.42 -8.87
C GLY A 41 13.19 -18.92 -10.24
N ALA A 42 12.38 -19.15 -11.29
CA ALA A 42 12.73 -18.75 -12.66
C ALA A 42 12.58 -17.24 -12.93
N SER A 43 11.81 -16.52 -12.11
CA SER A 43 11.49 -15.11 -12.33
C SER A 43 12.25 -14.16 -11.39
N THR A 44 12.61 -14.64 -10.20
CA THR A 44 13.11 -13.78 -9.11
C THR A 44 14.57 -14.03 -8.76
N ASN A 45 15.15 -15.15 -9.22
CA ASN A 45 16.50 -15.60 -8.87
C ASN A 45 16.75 -15.61 -7.34
N LEU A 46 15.70 -15.91 -6.56
CA LEU A 46 15.77 -16.03 -5.10
C LEU A 46 16.46 -17.35 -4.72
N SER A 47 17.04 -17.37 -3.52
CA SER A 47 17.68 -18.56 -2.94
C SER A 47 17.16 -18.80 -1.52
N ASP A 48 17.33 -20.02 -0.99
CA ASP A 48 16.96 -20.34 0.40
C ASP A 48 17.70 -19.47 1.44
N LYS A 49 18.84 -18.90 1.04
CA LYS A 49 19.58 -17.92 1.85
C LYS A 49 18.85 -16.57 1.90
N PHE A 50 18.33 -16.10 0.77
CA PHE A 50 17.64 -14.82 0.62
C PHE A 50 16.28 -15.01 -0.07
N PRO A 51 15.24 -15.39 0.68
CA PRO A 51 13.93 -15.76 0.12
C PRO A 51 13.06 -14.55 -0.27
N TRP A 52 13.43 -13.34 0.14
CA TRP A 52 12.69 -12.10 -0.15
C TRP A 52 13.40 -11.23 -1.18
N GLY A 53 14.74 -11.19 -1.11
CA GLY A 53 15.59 -10.50 -2.07
C GLY A 53 15.16 -9.07 -2.35
N LEU A 54 15.32 -8.64 -3.60
CA LEU A 54 14.93 -7.31 -4.06
C LEU A 54 13.43 -7.14 -4.30
N TRP A 55 12.67 -8.23 -4.41
CA TRP A 55 11.22 -8.17 -4.65
C TRP A 55 10.54 -7.51 -3.45
N ILE A 56 10.40 -8.25 -2.35
CA ILE A 56 9.81 -7.75 -1.09
C ILE A 56 10.55 -6.52 -0.54
N GLY A 57 11.86 -6.43 -0.75
CA GLY A 57 12.65 -5.28 -0.32
C GLY A 57 12.24 -3.97 -0.99
N PHE A 58 11.97 -3.98 -2.28
CA PHE A 58 11.60 -2.78 -3.03
C PHE A 58 10.10 -2.50 -2.97
N ASP A 59 9.25 -3.49 -3.22
CA ASP A 59 7.80 -3.27 -3.31
C ASP A 59 7.13 -3.08 -1.94
N VAL A 60 7.46 -3.91 -0.96
CA VAL A 60 6.87 -3.84 0.38
C VAL A 60 7.64 -2.84 1.22
N LEU A 61 8.96 -3.00 1.41
CA LEU A 61 9.67 -2.14 2.38
C LEU A 61 9.76 -0.68 1.89
N CYS A 62 10.10 -0.44 0.62
CA CYS A 62 10.14 0.93 0.09
C CYS A 62 8.74 1.42 -0.33
N GLY A 63 7.96 0.60 -1.05
CA GLY A 63 6.65 1.01 -1.57
C GLY A 63 5.61 1.31 -0.48
N VAL A 64 5.56 0.51 0.59
CA VAL A 64 4.68 0.81 1.74
C VAL A 64 5.15 2.06 2.48
N GLY A 65 6.47 2.25 2.63
CA GLY A 65 7.06 3.45 3.23
C GLY A 65 6.68 4.72 2.47
N LEU A 66 6.68 4.69 1.13
CA LEU A 66 6.20 5.81 0.30
C LEU A 66 4.70 6.08 0.48
N ALA A 67 3.90 5.04 0.73
CA ALA A 67 2.47 5.18 0.98
C ALA A 67 2.15 5.67 2.41
N ALA A 68 3.14 5.76 3.31
CA ALA A 68 2.97 6.21 4.68
C ALA A 68 2.54 7.68 4.80
N GLY A 69 2.80 8.49 3.78
CA GLY A 69 2.42 9.91 3.76
C GLY A 69 0.93 10.18 3.96
N GLY A 70 0.05 9.24 3.56
CA GLY A 70 -1.40 9.44 3.71
C GLY A 70 -1.85 9.50 5.17
N PHE A 71 -1.44 8.53 5.99
CA PHE A 71 -1.87 8.49 7.39
C PHE A 71 -1.16 9.55 8.24
N THR A 72 0.10 9.88 7.94
CA THR A 72 0.82 10.94 8.66
C THR A 72 0.17 12.30 8.39
N MET A 73 -0.19 12.57 7.14
CA MET A 73 -0.95 13.77 6.74
C MET A 73 -2.34 13.80 7.38
N ALA A 74 -3.06 12.67 7.39
CA ALA A 74 -4.35 12.57 8.05
C ALA A 74 -4.24 12.80 9.57
N ALA A 75 -3.24 12.20 10.23
CA ALA A 75 -2.97 12.41 11.66
C ALA A 75 -2.69 13.88 11.98
N MET A 76 -1.82 14.55 11.23
CA MET A 76 -1.53 15.97 11.44
C MET A 76 -2.76 16.87 11.31
N VAL A 77 -3.62 16.60 10.33
CA VAL A 77 -4.79 17.44 10.07
C VAL A 77 -5.93 17.16 11.05
N TYR A 78 -6.24 15.88 11.31
CA TYR A 78 -7.42 15.49 12.09
C TYR A 78 -7.14 15.27 13.57
N ILE A 79 -5.95 14.77 13.95
CA ILE A 79 -5.57 14.53 15.35
C ILE A 79 -4.88 15.77 15.92
N PHE A 80 -3.82 16.25 15.27
CA PHE A 80 -3.07 17.43 15.73
C PHE A 80 -3.71 18.76 15.30
N ASN A 81 -4.85 18.72 14.59
CA ASN A 81 -5.66 19.90 14.20
C ASN A 81 -4.88 20.97 13.41
N ILE A 82 -3.88 20.56 12.61
CA ILE A 82 -3.07 21.47 11.80
C ILE A 82 -3.84 21.87 10.54
N LYS A 83 -4.63 22.94 10.66
CA LYS A 83 -5.53 23.43 9.60
C LYS A 83 -4.81 23.82 8.29
N ARG A 84 -3.52 24.17 8.36
CA ARG A 84 -2.69 24.53 7.20
C ARG A 84 -2.59 23.41 6.17
N LEU A 85 -2.60 22.15 6.60
CA LEU A 85 -2.42 20.98 5.73
C LEU A 85 -3.74 20.41 5.18
N LYS A 86 -4.89 21.01 5.56
CA LYS A 86 -6.22 20.60 5.09
C LYS A 86 -6.39 20.55 3.56
N PRO A 87 -5.77 21.44 2.75
CA PRO A 87 -5.86 21.33 1.30
C PRO A 87 -5.13 20.11 0.71
N ILE A 88 -4.11 19.61 1.41
CA ILE A 88 -3.19 18.55 0.94
C ILE A 88 -3.65 17.17 1.41
N VAL A 89 -4.50 17.09 2.45
CA VAL A 89 -4.95 15.81 3.01
C VAL A 89 -5.70 14.92 1.99
N ARG A 90 -6.54 15.52 1.14
CA ARG A 90 -7.32 14.78 0.12
C ARG A 90 -6.41 14.11 -0.92
N PRO A 91 -5.47 14.83 -1.58
CA PRO A 91 -4.54 14.17 -2.49
C PRO A 91 -3.63 13.18 -1.77
N ALA A 92 -3.20 13.45 -0.53
CA ALA A 92 -2.35 12.52 0.24
C ALA A 92 -3.06 11.17 0.56
N ILE A 93 -4.34 11.21 0.94
CA ILE A 93 -5.13 9.98 1.16
C ILE A 93 -5.31 9.21 -0.15
N LEU A 94 -5.55 9.91 -1.27
CA LEU A 94 -5.66 9.27 -2.58
C LEU A 94 -4.34 8.62 -3.00
N THR A 95 -3.21 9.30 -2.84
CA THR A 95 -1.90 8.74 -3.18
C THR A 95 -1.57 7.53 -2.31
N ALA A 96 -1.89 7.57 -1.01
CA ALA A 96 -1.70 6.44 -0.12
C ALA A 96 -2.61 5.26 -0.49
N PHE A 97 -3.88 5.51 -0.83
CA PHE A 97 -4.80 4.48 -1.28
C PHE A 97 -4.32 3.80 -2.57
N LEU A 98 -3.90 4.58 -3.57
CA LEU A 98 -3.33 4.05 -4.80
C LEU A 98 -2.02 3.28 -4.55
N GLY A 99 -1.15 3.81 -3.68
CA GLY A 99 0.08 3.14 -3.28
C GLY A 99 -0.18 1.78 -2.63
N TYR A 100 -1.12 1.71 -1.69
CA TYR A 100 -1.51 0.45 -1.05
C TYR A 100 -2.12 -0.55 -2.04
N LEU A 101 -2.92 -0.09 -3.01
CA LEU A 101 -3.43 -0.98 -4.06
C LEU A 101 -2.28 -1.55 -4.92
N LEU A 102 -1.27 -0.75 -5.25
CA LEU A 102 -0.10 -1.22 -5.98
C LEU A 102 0.71 -2.23 -5.16
N VAL A 103 0.89 -2.00 -3.86
CA VAL A 103 1.55 -2.96 -2.95
C VAL A 103 0.76 -4.26 -2.87
N ILE A 104 -0.58 -4.21 -2.77
CA ILE A 104 -1.40 -5.43 -2.76
C ILE A 104 -1.22 -6.22 -4.05
N VAL A 105 -1.21 -5.54 -5.20
CA VAL A 105 -0.94 -6.20 -6.48
C VAL A 105 0.46 -6.82 -6.46
N ALA A 106 1.50 -6.10 -6.04
CA ALA A 106 2.87 -6.63 -5.94
C ALA A 106 2.95 -7.86 -5.02
N LEU A 107 2.31 -7.81 -3.85
CA LEU A 107 2.23 -8.95 -2.91
C LEU A 107 1.61 -10.20 -3.55
N LEU A 108 0.61 -10.05 -4.43
CA LEU A 108 0.05 -11.19 -5.18
C LEU A 108 1.07 -11.83 -6.13
N PHE A 109 2.05 -11.07 -6.61
CA PHE A 109 3.17 -11.61 -7.40
C PHE A 109 4.27 -12.20 -6.51
N ASP A 110 4.48 -11.68 -5.29
CA ASP A 110 5.47 -12.23 -4.35
C ASP A 110 5.03 -13.59 -3.78
N LEU A 111 3.73 -13.78 -3.59
CA LEU A 111 3.19 -14.98 -2.99
C LEU A 111 3.36 -16.20 -3.91
N GLY A 112 3.88 -17.29 -3.36
CA GLY A 112 3.96 -18.57 -4.07
C GLY A 112 2.59 -19.13 -4.46
N GLN A 113 1.54 -18.84 -3.67
CA GLN A 113 0.16 -19.24 -3.92
C GLN A 113 -0.83 -18.08 -3.66
N PRO A 114 -1.00 -17.16 -4.62
CA PRO A 114 -1.80 -15.95 -4.39
C PRO A 114 -3.29 -16.22 -4.18
N LEU A 115 -3.81 -17.33 -4.70
CA LEU A 115 -5.20 -17.74 -4.51
C LEU A 115 -5.57 -18.02 -3.04
N ARG A 116 -4.56 -18.19 -2.17
CA ARG A 116 -4.75 -18.44 -0.73
C ARG A 116 -4.62 -17.20 0.14
N VAL A 117 -4.52 -16.00 -0.44
CA VAL A 117 -4.43 -14.71 0.31
C VAL A 117 -5.56 -14.51 1.32
N TRP A 118 -6.73 -15.09 1.09
CA TRP A 118 -7.87 -14.98 2.00
C TRP A 118 -7.73 -15.86 3.25
N HIS A 119 -6.84 -16.86 3.27
CA HIS A 119 -6.74 -17.80 4.40
C HIS A 119 -6.38 -17.11 5.71
N PRO A 120 -5.37 -16.21 5.79
CA PRO A 120 -5.09 -15.46 7.00
C PRO A 120 -6.27 -14.63 7.52
N LEU A 121 -7.25 -14.27 6.68
CA LEU A 121 -8.42 -13.49 7.13
C LEU A 121 -9.43 -14.34 7.91
N ILE A 122 -9.46 -15.65 7.68
CA ILE A 122 -10.41 -16.59 8.28
C ILE A 122 -9.73 -17.52 9.30
N MET A 123 -8.52 -17.99 8.97
CA MET A 123 -7.74 -18.93 9.78
C MET A 123 -6.69 -18.15 10.58
N TRP A 124 -7.07 -17.74 11.79
CA TRP A 124 -6.26 -16.82 12.58
C TRP A 124 -5.09 -17.52 13.27
N ASN A 125 -3.90 -16.92 13.17
CA ASN A 125 -2.72 -17.34 13.93
C ASN A 125 -2.05 -16.13 14.61
N PRO A 126 -2.50 -15.73 15.81
CA PRO A 126 -2.03 -14.52 16.48
C PRO A 126 -0.58 -14.60 16.96
N HIS A 127 0.06 -15.77 16.94
CA HIS A 127 1.47 -15.92 17.30
C HIS A 127 2.44 -15.58 16.16
N SER A 128 1.93 -15.38 14.94
CA SER A 128 2.75 -15.07 13.77
C SER A 128 2.76 -13.57 13.48
N VAL A 129 3.95 -12.98 13.41
CA VAL A 129 4.13 -11.58 12.98
C VAL A 129 3.64 -11.38 11.54
N MET A 130 3.78 -12.39 10.67
CA MET A 130 3.24 -12.36 9.30
C MET A 130 1.71 -12.26 9.26
N PHE A 131 1.03 -12.93 10.19
CA PHE A 131 -0.43 -12.82 10.31
C PHE A 131 -0.83 -11.41 10.77
N GLU A 132 -0.14 -10.85 11.77
CA GLU A 132 -0.40 -9.48 12.23
C GLU A 132 -0.23 -8.46 11.10
N VAL A 133 0.85 -8.56 10.33
CA VAL A 133 1.11 -7.70 9.16
C VAL A 133 -0.01 -7.82 8.13
N GLY A 134 -0.38 -9.04 7.73
CA GLY A 134 -1.46 -9.27 6.75
C GLY A 134 -2.82 -8.73 7.20
N TRP A 135 -3.15 -8.89 8.48
CA TRP A 135 -4.37 -8.35 9.06
C TRP A 135 -4.37 -6.82 9.09
N CYS A 136 -3.27 -6.21 9.54
CA CYS A 136 -3.14 -4.76 9.59
C CYS A 136 -3.22 -4.14 8.20
N VAL A 137 -2.56 -4.73 7.18
CA VAL A 137 -2.66 -4.27 5.78
C VAL A 137 -4.10 -4.33 5.28
N THR A 138 -4.84 -5.40 5.60
CA THR A 138 -6.24 -5.57 5.15
C THR A 138 -7.16 -4.56 5.83
N CYS A 139 -7.07 -4.41 7.15
CA CYS A 139 -7.84 -3.44 7.91
C CYS A 139 -7.51 -2.01 7.47
N TYR A 140 -6.22 -1.68 7.32
CA TYR A 140 -5.79 -0.35 6.92
C TYR A 140 -6.21 0.00 5.48
N THR A 141 -6.12 -0.95 4.54
CA THR A 141 -6.64 -0.75 3.17
C THR A 141 -8.15 -0.49 3.19
N THR A 142 -8.88 -1.18 4.05
CA THR A 142 -10.32 -0.96 4.24
C THR A 142 -10.61 0.42 4.79
N VAL A 143 -9.84 0.88 5.79
CA VAL A 143 -9.95 2.24 6.33
C VAL A 143 -9.64 3.29 5.25
N LEU A 144 -8.55 3.13 4.49
CA LEU A 144 -8.22 4.04 3.39
C LEU A 144 -9.34 4.10 2.32
N ALA A 145 -9.93 2.95 1.98
CA ALA A 145 -11.07 2.92 1.07
C ALA A 145 -12.27 3.71 1.62
N LEU A 146 -12.54 3.59 2.92
CA LEU A 146 -13.59 4.36 3.59
C LEU A 146 -13.25 5.86 3.69
N GLU A 147 -12.00 6.22 3.95
CA GLU A 147 -11.54 7.62 3.95
C GLU A 147 -11.59 8.26 2.56
N PHE A 148 -11.37 7.48 1.49
CA PHE A 148 -11.50 7.94 0.12
C PHE A 148 -12.97 8.05 -0.34
N SER A 149 -13.87 7.27 0.27
CA SER A 149 -15.26 7.18 -0.14
C SER A 149 -16.06 8.50 -0.20
N PRO A 150 -15.83 9.54 0.65
CA PRO A 150 -16.49 10.85 0.51
C PRO A 150 -16.26 11.50 -0.85
N VAL A 151 -15.08 11.31 -1.46
CA VAL A 151 -14.77 11.86 -2.80
C VAL A 151 -15.65 11.20 -3.85
N VAL A 152 -15.89 9.90 -3.73
CA VAL A 152 -16.77 9.13 -4.60
C VAL A 152 -18.22 9.54 -4.41
N PHE A 153 -18.68 9.69 -3.16
CA PHE A 153 -20.06 10.11 -2.87
C PHE A 153 -20.34 11.57 -3.23
N GLU A 154 -19.36 12.47 -3.10
CA GLU A 154 -19.44 13.86 -3.61
C GLU A 154 -19.63 13.85 -5.13
N LYS A 155 -18.92 12.99 -5.87
CA LYS A 155 -19.07 12.85 -7.32
C LYS A 155 -20.44 12.27 -7.73
N LEU A 156 -20.97 11.32 -6.97
CA LEU A 156 -22.28 10.70 -7.20
C LEU A 156 -23.46 11.52 -6.66
N ARG A 157 -23.22 12.67 -6.02
CA ARG A 157 -24.23 13.57 -5.41
C ARG A 157 -25.11 12.86 -4.36
N MET A 158 -24.54 11.94 -3.59
CA MET A 158 -25.25 11.19 -2.56
C MET A 158 -25.10 11.83 -1.17
N GLU A 159 -26.04 12.69 -0.79
CA GLU A 159 -25.97 13.52 0.43
C GLU A 159 -26.12 12.76 1.76
N LYS A 160 -26.83 11.62 1.76
CA LYS A 160 -27.06 10.80 2.95
C LYS A 160 -25.80 10.03 3.40
N PRO A 161 -25.16 9.19 2.55
CA PRO A 161 -23.94 8.48 2.94
C PRO A 161 -22.77 9.44 3.18
N LEU A 162 -22.71 10.56 2.45
CA LEU A 162 -21.68 11.58 2.64
C LEU A 162 -21.67 12.16 4.06
N ARG A 163 -22.85 12.48 4.60
CA ARG A 163 -22.98 12.98 5.98
C ARG A 163 -22.58 11.93 7.01
N TRP A 164 -22.99 10.68 6.80
CA TRP A 164 -22.65 9.59 7.71
C TRP A 164 -21.14 9.36 7.77
N ILE A 165 -20.47 9.30 6.61
CA ILE A 165 -19.01 9.09 6.55
C ILE A 165 -18.25 10.27 7.13
N LYS A 166 -18.70 11.51 6.88
CA LYS A 166 -18.10 12.71 7.49
C LYS A 166 -18.14 12.66 9.02
N ASN A 167 -19.21 12.12 9.61
CA ASN A 167 -19.32 11.97 11.06
C ASN A 167 -18.37 10.92 11.63
N ILE A 168 -18.12 9.81 10.90
CA ILE A 168 -17.21 8.75 11.34
C ILE A 168 -15.76 8.97 10.89
N THR A 169 -15.45 10.06 10.16
CA THR A 169 -14.11 10.31 9.63
C THR A 169 -13.04 10.38 10.72
N VAL A 170 -13.34 11.03 11.85
CA VAL A 170 -12.36 11.15 12.95
C VAL A 170 -12.04 9.78 13.57
N PRO A 171 -13.03 8.95 13.96
CA PRO A 171 -12.77 7.56 14.36
C PRO A 171 -12.00 6.74 13.32
N LEU A 172 -12.34 6.87 12.03
CA LEU A 172 -11.65 6.17 10.95
C LEU A 172 -10.18 6.54 10.86
N VAL A 173 -9.85 7.84 10.94
CA VAL A 173 -8.45 8.31 10.92
C VAL A 173 -7.68 7.77 12.13
N ILE A 174 -8.29 7.76 13.31
CA ILE A 174 -7.65 7.19 14.51
C ILE A 174 -7.35 5.70 14.31
N LEU A 175 -8.31 4.93 13.80
CA LEU A 175 -8.10 3.52 13.46
C LEU A 175 -7.03 3.34 12.38
N GLY A 176 -7.04 4.18 11.36
CA GLY A 176 -6.04 4.18 10.28
C GLY A 176 -4.63 4.40 10.83
N VAL A 177 -4.45 5.37 11.71
CA VAL A 177 -3.16 5.66 12.35
C VAL A 177 -2.72 4.50 13.25
N ILE A 178 -3.63 3.89 14.01
CA ILE A 178 -3.32 2.72 14.85
C ILE A 178 -2.85 1.55 13.98
N PHE A 179 -3.65 1.15 12.97
CA PHE A 179 -3.30 0.02 12.11
C PHE A 179 -2.04 0.28 11.29
N SER A 180 -1.82 1.51 10.85
CA SER A 180 -0.59 1.88 10.14
C SER A 180 0.64 1.78 11.06
N THR A 181 0.54 2.30 12.29
CA THR A 181 1.63 2.21 13.28
C THR A 181 1.95 0.76 13.60
N LEU A 182 0.93 -0.07 13.82
CA LEU A 182 1.10 -1.51 14.05
C LEU A 182 1.79 -2.17 12.86
N HIS A 183 1.27 -1.98 11.64
CA HIS A 183 1.84 -2.58 10.44
C HIS A 183 3.32 -2.20 10.24
N GLN A 184 3.67 -0.90 10.28
CA GLN A 184 5.05 -0.45 10.07
C GLN A 184 6.00 -0.99 11.15
N SER A 185 5.54 -1.04 12.40
CA SER A 185 6.31 -1.58 13.52
C SER A 185 6.49 -3.11 13.40
N SER A 186 5.43 -3.85 13.08
CA SER A 186 5.47 -5.30 12.92
C SER A 186 6.34 -5.74 11.75
N LEU A 187 6.43 -4.95 10.67
CA LEU A 187 7.42 -5.17 9.61
C LEU A 187 8.86 -5.16 10.16
N GLY A 188 9.18 -4.23 11.06
CA GLY A 188 10.47 -4.21 11.75
C GLY A 188 10.66 -5.39 12.71
N SER A 189 9.59 -5.85 13.36
CA SER A 189 9.62 -7.03 14.25
C SER A 189 9.92 -8.34 13.51
N LEU A 190 9.63 -8.43 12.22
CA LEU A 190 10.02 -9.59 11.41
C LEU A 190 11.53 -9.79 11.40
N PHE A 191 12.28 -8.70 11.36
CA PHE A 191 13.73 -8.73 11.36
C PHE A 191 14.30 -9.10 12.74
N LEU A 192 13.54 -8.93 13.83
CA LEU A 192 13.94 -9.38 15.16
C LEU A 192 13.89 -10.91 15.30
N ILE A 193 12.95 -11.58 14.63
CA ILE A 193 12.78 -13.05 14.73
C ILE A 193 13.71 -13.83 13.80
N VAL A 194 14.39 -13.17 12.85
CA VAL A 194 15.36 -13.79 11.93
C VAL A 194 16.73 -13.10 11.98
N PRO A 195 17.41 -13.06 13.14
CA PRO A 195 18.67 -12.32 13.31
C PRO A 195 19.77 -12.80 12.36
N GLU A 196 19.82 -14.10 12.04
CA GLU A 196 20.82 -14.69 11.14
C GLU A 196 20.70 -14.23 9.68
N LYS A 197 19.56 -13.63 9.31
CA LYS A 197 19.32 -13.10 7.96
C LYS A 197 19.68 -11.62 7.84
N LEU A 198 20.03 -10.95 8.94
CA LEU A 198 20.49 -9.57 8.96
C LEU A 198 21.98 -9.50 9.23
N TYR A 199 22.62 -8.54 8.57
CA TYR A 199 23.99 -8.22 8.91
C TYR A 199 24.06 -7.59 10.32
N PRO A 200 25.03 -7.97 11.18
CA PRO A 200 25.05 -7.55 12.58
C PRO A 200 25.00 -6.02 12.82
N LEU A 201 25.51 -5.20 11.90
CA LEU A 201 25.42 -3.73 12.02
C LEU A 201 24.01 -3.17 11.85
N TRP A 202 23.10 -3.92 11.22
CA TRP A 202 21.72 -3.52 10.98
C TRP A 202 20.76 -4.09 12.03
N TYR A 203 21.22 -5.02 12.86
CA TYR A 203 20.42 -5.62 13.91
C TYR A 203 20.35 -4.72 15.14
N SER A 204 19.13 -4.41 15.59
CA SER A 204 18.88 -3.65 16.82
C SER A 204 17.52 -4.05 17.38
N SER A 205 17.37 -4.12 18.72
CA SER A 205 16.07 -4.33 19.36
C SER A 205 15.06 -3.22 19.04
N LEU A 206 15.54 -2.05 18.59
CA LEU A 206 14.72 -0.90 18.20
C LEU A 206 14.28 -0.91 16.73
N LEU A 207 14.51 -2.00 15.99
CA LEU A 207 14.08 -2.13 14.59
C LEU A 207 12.60 -1.76 14.35
N PRO A 208 11.63 -2.19 15.16
CA PRO A 208 10.22 -1.79 14.98
C PRO A 208 10.02 -0.27 15.01
N VAL A 209 10.75 0.42 15.89
CA VAL A 209 10.69 1.88 16.02
C VAL A 209 11.40 2.55 14.83
N HIS A 210 12.56 2.05 14.42
CA HIS A 210 13.28 2.59 13.27
C HIS A 210 12.46 2.50 11.98
N PHE A 211 11.78 1.38 11.75
CA PHE A 211 10.88 1.20 10.59
C PHE A 211 9.73 2.21 10.63
N PHE A 212 9.10 2.41 11.79
CA PHE A 212 8.03 3.41 11.92
C PHE A 212 8.53 4.83 11.66
N VAL A 213 9.63 5.25 12.29
CA VAL A 213 10.17 6.62 12.14
C VAL A 213 10.62 6.89 10.70
N THR A 214 11.26 5.92 10.05
CA THR A 214 11.70 6.05 8.66
C THR A 214 10.51 6.07 7.69
N ALA A 215 9.47 5.27 7.93
CA ALA A 215 8.23 5.34 7.14
C ALA A 215 7.57 6.72 7.26
N VAL A 216 7.51 7.28 8.47
CA VAL A 216 7.02 8.66 8.67
C VAL A 216 7.86 9.65 7.87
N ALA A 217 9.20 9.55 7.95
CA ALA A 217 10.10 10.47 7.25
C ALA A 217 9.98 10.39 5.72
N VAL A 218 9.83 9.19 5.15
CA VAL A 218 9.66 8.96 3.70
C VAL A 218 8.29 9.43 3.21
N GLY A 219 7.28 9.45 4.08
CA GLY A 219 5.93 9.90 3.74
C GLY A 219 5.77 11.42 3.53
N PHE A 220 6.79 12.23 3.85
CA PHE A 220 6.79 13.69 3.66
C PHE A 220 7.59 14.11 2.43
#